data_AF-A0A7C6ZNR2-F1
#
_entry.id   AF-A0A7C6ZNR2-F1
#
_cell.length_a   1.000
_cell.length_b   1.000
_cell.length_c   1.000
_cell.angle_alpha   90.00
_cell.angle_beta   90.00
_cell.angle_gamma   90.00
#
_symmetry.space_group_name_H-M   'P 1'
#
loop_
_entity.id
_entity.type
_entity.pdbx_description
1 polymer ?
#
loop_
_entity_poly.entity_id
_entity_poly.type
_entity_poly.pdbx_seq_one_letter_code
_entity_poly.pdbx_strand_id
1 'polypeptide(L)'
;MLCQHLEQLFVVDILYPTPCGILLVVKIMPISNKRGTFAERLRALREKKGVTQKEVGDLVGVTDAAVGMWEQGKRLPDAETIARLADFFGVTVDYLVGRVDDPASHDPSTPPWWHRDTPPTDVELEEFLKTANIHFDGAPLTDEDKEDIVAYLRFRWEREKKKREKESKK
;
A
#
# COMPACT_ATOMS: atom_id res chain seq x y z
N MET A 1 28.68 18.82 3.85
CA MET A 1 28.26 17.41 4.04
C MET A 1 26.83 17.40 4.54
N LEU A 2 26.07 16.40 4.09
CA LEU A 2 24.70 16.00 4.47
C LEU A 2 23.59 16.75 3.71
N CYS A 3 22.96 16.13 2.68
CA CYS A 3 21.90 15.09 2.74
C CYS A 3 20.75 15.52 3.66
N GLN A 4 19.47 15.54 3.28
CA GLN A 4 18.71 14.93 2.18
C GLN A 4 17.37 15.68 2.11
N HIS A 5 16.92 16.02 0.90
CA HIS A 5 15.53 16.42 0.60
C HIS A 5 14.67 15.14 0.55
N LEU A 6 13.58 15.09 1.31
CA LEU A 6 12.55 14.05 1.22
C LEU A 6 11.22 14.73 0.89
N GLU A 7 10.79 14.62 -0.36
CA GLU A 7 9.42 14.88 -0.79
C GLU A 7 8.68 13.54 -0.91
N GLN A 8 7.54 13.37 -0.24
CA GLN A 8 6.51 12.40 -0.65
C GLN A 8 5.11 12.99 -0.39
N LEU A 9 4.31 13.06 -1.46
CA LEU A 9 2.93 13.54 -1.56
C LEU A 9 1.95 12.57 -0.85
N PHE A 10 1.09 13.02 0.07
CA PHE A 10 -0.31 13.51 -0.05
C PHE A 10 -1.34 12.53 -0.66
N VAL A 11 -2.31 12.08 0.18
CA VAL A 11 -3.67 11.70 -0.23
C VAL A 11 -4.66 12.39 0.73
N VAL A 12 -5.73 12.94 0.15
CA VAL A 12 -6.66 13.95 0.68
C VAL A 12 -7.94 13.29 1.21
N ASP A 13 -8.46 13.72 2.37
CA ASP A 13 -9.88 14.09 2.54
C ASP A 13 -10.22 14.55 3.97
N ILE A 14 -10.62 15.83 4.06
CA ILE A 14 -11.82 16.42 4.72
C ILE A 14 -11.53 17.90 5.02
N LEU A 15 -12.23 18.79 4.31
CA LEU A 15 -12.20 20.25 4.44
C LEU A 15 -13.12 20.70 5.60
N TYR A 16 -12.60 21.42 6.59
CA TYR A 16 -13.42 22.17 7.55
C TYR A 16 -13.22 23.69 7.37
N PRO A 17 -14.27 24.47 7.07
CA PRO A 17 -14.14 25.90 6.86
C PRO A 17 -14.06 26.67 8.19
N THR A 18 -12.99 27.44 8.40
CA THR A 18 -12.87 28.41 9.49
C THR A 18 -13.02 29.85 8.97
N PRO A 19 -13.54 30.80 9.78
CA PRO A 19 -13.90 32.15 9.35
C PRO A 19 -12.73 33.07 8.92
N CYS A 20 -11.48 32.59 8.96
CA CYS A 20 -10.29 33.33 8.53
C CYS A 20 -9.50 32.63 7.39
N GLY A 21 -10.12 31.72 6.66
CA GLY A 21 -9.47 30.88 5.64
C GLY A 21 -9.24 29.45 6.13
N ILE A 22 -8.93 28.55 5.20
CA ILE A 22 -8.77 27.10 5.44
C ILE A 22 -7.52 26.89 6.32
N LEU A 23 -7.71 26.51 7.59
CA LEU A 23 -6.63 26.11 8.48
C LEU A 23 -6.28 24.64 8.21
N LEU A 24 -5.19 24.40 7.46
CA LEU A 24 -4.67 23.06 7.22
C LEU A 24 -3.95 22.55 8.49
N VAL A 25 -4.68 21.86 9.37
CA VAL A 25 -4.07 21.17 10.51
C VAL A 25 -3.42 19.88 9.99
N VAL A 26 -2.14 19.96 9.62
CA VAL A 26 -1.35 18.75 9.35
C VAL A 26 -1.09 18.06 10.69
N LYS A 27 -1.94 17.09 11.03
CA LYS A 27 -1.60 16.14 12.08
C LYS A 27 -0.49 15.25 11.53
N ILE A 28 0.75 15.66 11.78
CA ILE A 28 1.92 14.81 11.56
C ILE A 28 1.75 13.60 12.48
N MET A 29 1.29 12.48 11.91
CA MET A 29 1.46 11.18 12.55
C MET A 29 2.92 10.77 12.29
N PRO A 30 3.73 10.55 13.34
CA PRO A 30 5.10 10.11 13.15
C PRO A 30 5.07 8.77 12.40
N ILE A 31 5.77 8.70 11.27
CA ILE A 31 6.13 7.43 10.64
C ILE A 31 7.11 6.76 11.61
N SER A 32 6.56 6.09 12.60
CA SER A 32 7.28 5.26 13.55
C SER A 32 7.86 4.10 12.76
N ASN A 33 9.11 4.23 12.31
CA ASN A 33 9.94 3.11 11.87
C ASN A 33 10.27 2.20 13.06
N LYS A 34 9.24 1.53 13.58
CA LYS A 34 9.36 0.38 14.47
C LYS A 34 8.82 -0.80 13.67
N ARG A 35 9.64 -1.83 13.48
CA ARG A 35 9.13 -3.18 13.18
C ARG A 35 8.27 -3.60 14.37
N GLY A 36 6.98 -3.27 14.31
CA GLY A 36 6.04 -3.57 15.39
C GLY A 36 5.83 -5.07 15.51
N THR A 37 5.70 -5.55 16.74
CA THR A 37 5.28 -6.92 17.03
C THR A 37 3.85 -7.18 16.55
N PHE A 38 3.46 -8.45 16.40
CA PHE A 38 2.08 -8.84 16.06
C PHE A 38 1.05 -8.12 16.94
N ALA A 39 1.31 -8.05 18.24
CA ALA A 39 0.45 -7.40 19.23
C ALA A 39 0.22 -5.91 18.92
N GLU A 40 1.30 -5.18 18.63
CA GLU A 40 1.25 -3.75 18.28
C GLU A 40 0.53 -3.52 16.96
N ARG A 41 0.77 -4.38 15.95
CA ARG A 41 0.13 -4.28 14.63
C ARG A 41 -1.36 -4.58 14.69
N LEU A 42 -1.77 -5.64 15.39
CA LEU A 42 -3.17 -5.98 15.59
C LEU A 42 -3.92 -4.84 16.27
N ARG A 43 -3.36 -4.29 17.35
CA ARG A 43 -3.94 -3.15 18.06
C ARG A 43 -4.05 -1.92 17.16
N ALA A 44 -3.00 -1.59 16.41
CA ALA A 44 -3.01 -0.45 15.51
C ALA A 44 -4.05 -0.59 14.39
N LEU A 45 -4.19 -1.78 13.80
CA LEU A 45 -5.20 -2.07 12.78
C LEU A 45 -6.62 -1.96 13.35
N ARG A 46 -6.84 -2.48 14.56
CA ARG A 46 -8.11 -2.37 15.28
C ARG A 46 -8.49 -0.92 15.54
N GLU A 47 -7.56 -0.12 16.09
CA GLU A 47 -7.75 1.29 16.37
C GLU A 47 -7.99 2.11 15.08
N LYS A 48 -7.25 1.80 14.00
CA LYS A 48 -7.43 2.42 12.68
C LYS A 48 -8.80 2.15 12.08
N LYS A 49 -9.31 0.92 12.23
CA LYS A 49 -10.63 0.51 11.72
C LYS A 49 -11.78 0.92 12.65
N GLY A 50 -11.47 1.40 13.85
CA GLY A 50 -12.46 1.86 14.84
C GLY A 50 -13.28 0.74 15.48
N VAL A 51 -12.77 -0.50 15.50
CA VAL A 51 -13.49 -1.66 16.06
C VAL A 51 -13.01 -2.02 17.47
N THR A 52 -13.86 -2.67 18.23
CA THR A 52 -13.61 -3.12 19.61
C THR A 52 -12.96 -4.51 19.63
N GLN A 53 -12.32 -4.87 20.75
CA GLN A 53 -11.77 -6.23 20.92
C GLN A 53 -12.86 -7.30 20.83
N LYS A 54 -14.07 -6.97 21.30
CA LYS A 54 -15.25 -7.82 21.18
C LYS A 54 -15.64 -8.07 19.74
N GLU A 55 -15.73 -7.04 18.91
CA GLU A 55 -16.06 -7.20 17.48
C GLU A 55 -15.02 -8.02 16.71
N VAL A 56 -13.73 -7.87 17.05
CA VAL A 56 -12.67 -8.73 16.50
C VAL A 56 -12.82 -10.18 16.97
N GLY A 57 -13.18 -10.38 18.24
CA GLY A 57 -13.46 -11.69 18.82
C GLY A 57 -14.64 -12.36 18.12
N ASP A 58 -15.76 -11.65 17.98
CA ASP A 58 -16.96 -12.12 17.30
C ASP A 58 -16.67 -12.49 15.84
N LEU A 59 -15.82 -11.73 15.15
CA LEU A 59 -15.40 -12.01 13.78
C LEU A 59 -14.64 -13.34 13.66
N VAL A 60 -13.66 -13.59 14.52
CA VAL A 60 -12.84 -14.81 14.46
C VAL A 60 -13.39 -15.98 15.27
N GLY A 61 -14.47 -15.77 16.04
CA GLY A 61 -15.10 -16.79 16.88
C GLY A 61 -14.38 -17.04 18.20
N VAL A 62 -13.78 -16.01 18.80
CA VAL A 62 -13.12 -16.08 20.11
C VAL A 62 -13.67 -15.03 21.09
N THR A 63 -13.30 -15.13 22.36
CA THR A 63 -13.66 -14.12 23.35
C THR A 63 -12.84 -12.83 23.19
N ASP A 64 -13.42 -11.70 23.60
CA ASP A 64 -12.75 -10.41 23.72
C ASP A 64 -11.47 -10.50 24.57
N ALA A 65 -11.50 -11.29 25.64
CA ALA A 65 -10.33 -11.56 26.49
C ALA A 65 -9.17 -12.22 25.72
N ALA A 66 -9.47 -13.12 24.77
CA ALA A 66 -8.44 -13.75 23.93
C ALA A 66 -7.76 -12.70 23.03
N VAL A 67 -8.54 -11.81 22.41
CA VAL A 67 -8.03 -10.68 21.62
C VAL A 67 -7.17 -9.75 22.50
N GLY A 68 -7.61 -9.46 23.73
CA GLY A 68 -6.83 -8.70 24.69
C GLY A 68 -5.48 -9.33 25.04
N MET A 69 -5.42 -10.67 25.17
CA MET A 69 -4.15 -11.39 25.40
C MET A 69 -3.22 -11.29 24.18
N TRP A 70 -3.77 -11.27 22.96
CA TRP A 70 -3.02 -11.10 21.73
C TRP A 70 -2.42 -9.70 21.62
N GLU A 71 -3.21 -8.66 21.88
CA GLU A 71 -2.75 -7.26 21.87
C GLU A 71 -1.75 -6.93 22.99
N GLN A 72 -1.70 -7.75 24.04
CA GLN A 72 -0.68 -7.68 25.09
C GLN A 72 0.57 -8.52 24.79
N GLY A 73 0.58 -9.30 23.70
CA GLY A 73 1.68 -10.20 23.36
C GLY A 73 1.82 -11.41 24.29
N LYS A 74 0.81 -11.71 25.12
CA LYS A 74 0.83 -12.84 26.07
C LYS A 74 0.53 -14.17 25.40
N ARG A 75 -0.19 -14.14 24.29
CA ARG A 75 -0.59 -15.31 23.50
C ARG A 75 -0.60 -14.93 22.02
N LEU A 76 -0.36 -15.91 21.16
CA LEU A 76 -0.57 -15.77 19.72
C LEU A 76 -1.82 -16.55 19.29
N PRO A 77 -2.57 -16.07 18.28
CA PRO A 77 -3.60 -16.85 17.62
C PRO A 77 -2.99 -18.01 16.83
N ASP A 78 -3.82 -18.96 16.43
CA ASP A 78 -3.42 -20.00 15.48
C ASP A 78 -3.34 -19.44 14.04
N ALA A 79 -2.76 -20.24 13.13
CA ALA A 79 -2.53 -19.82 11.76
C ALA A 79 -3.83 -19.46 11.01
N GLU A 80 -4.90 -20.20 11.25
CA GLU A 80 -6.21 -19.95 10.64
C GLU A 80 -6.79 -18.62 11.12
N THR A 81 -6.74 -18.33 12.42
CA THR A 81 -7.18 -17.05 12.97
C THR A 81 -6.33 -15.90 12.43
N ILE A 82 -5.02 -16.07 12.32
CA ILE A 82 -4.13 -15.04 11.75
C ILE A 82 -4.53 -14.72 10.30
N ALA A 83 -4.82 -15.74 9.48
CA ALA A 83 -5.28 -15.54 8.10
C ALA A 83 -6.61 -14.76 8.06
N ARG A 84 -7.58 -15.15 8.89
CA ARG A 84 -8.89 -14.46 8.97
C ARG A 84 -8.76 -13.00 9.44
N LEU A 85 -7.84 -12.72 10.37
CA LEU A 85 -7.53 -11.35 10.79
C LEU A 85 -6.91 -10.55 9.64
N ALA A 86 -5.96 -11.14 8.91
CA ALA A 86 -5.32 -10.52 7.75
C ALA A 86 -6.36 -10.14 6.68
N ASP A 87 -7.24 -11.07 6.33
CA ASP A 87 -8.35 -10.84 5.38
C ASP A 87 -9.29 -9.73 5.85
N PHE A 88 -9.67 -9.76 7.13
CA PHE A 88 -10.57 -8.75 7.69
C PHE A 88 -9.95 -7.35 7.68
N PHE A 89 -8.66 -7.22 7.98
CA PHE A 89 -7.98 -5.93 7.98
C PHE A 89 -7.46 -5.52 6.60
N GLY A 90 -7.56 -6.39 5.59
CA GLY A 90 -7.08 -6.13 4.23
C GLY A 90 -5.56 -5.98 4.17
N VAL A 91 -4.84 -6.75 4.97
CA VAL A 91 -3.37 -6.73 5.05
C VAL A 91 -2.81 -8.12 4.81
N THR A 92 -1.51 -8.23 4.52
CA THR A 92 -0.86 -9.53 4.39
C THR A 92 -0.58 -10.17 5.75
N VAL A 93 -0.55 -11.51 5.78
CA VAL A 93 -0.14 -12.25 6.98
C VAL A 93 1.29 -11.88 7.37
N ASP A 94 2.19 -11.72 6.40
CA ASP A 94 3.58 -11.31 6.63
C ASP A 94 3.66 -9.93 7.31
N TYR A 95 2.79 -9.00 6.92
CA TYR A 95 2.66 -7.75 7.65
C TYR A 95 2.12 -8.00 9.05
N LEU A 96 1.02 -8.74 9.20
CA LEU A 96 0.40 -8.91 10.52
C LEU A 96 1.37 -9.53 11.54
N VAL A 97 2.24 -10.46 11.11
CA VAL A 97 3.21 -11.15 11.97
C VAL A 97 4.58 -10.47 12.08
N GLY A 98 4.80 -9.33 11.42
CA GLY A 98 6.03 -8.54 11.61
C GLY A 98 7.19 -8.83 10.64
N ARG A 99 6.95 -9.51 9.51
CA ARG A 99 8.01 -9.85 8.53
C ARG A 99 8.31 -8.73 7.53
N VAL A 100 7.30 -7.95 7.19
CA VAL A 100 7.37 -6.85 6.21
C VAL A 100 6.68 -5.62 6.78
N ASP A 101 7.15 -4.41 6.47
CA ASP A 101 6.55 -3.18 7.01
C ASP A 101 5.41 -2.64 6.13
N ASP A 102 5.34 -3.08 4.87
CA ASP A 102 4.26 -2.72 3.96
C ASP A 102 3.06 -3.68 4.13
N PRO A 103 1.88 -3.18 4.56
CA PRO A 103 0.67 -3.98 4.73
C PRO A 103 0.15 -4.63 3.45
N ALA A 104 0.52 -4.11 2.28
CA ALA A 104 0.13 -4.62 0.96
C ALA A 104 1.23 -5.43 0.28
N SER A 105 2.41 -5.59 0.90
CA SER A 105 3.47 -6.40 0.32
C SER A 105 3.11 -7.89 0.39
N HIS A 106 2.54 -8.40 -0.70
CA HIS A 106 2.43 -9.83 -0.96
C HIS A 106 3.83 -10.36 -1.27
N ASP A 107 4.26 -11.32 -0.45
CA ASP A 107 5.17 -12.43 -0.78
C ASP A 107 6.31 -12.15 -1.79
N PRO A 108 7.59 -12.28 -1.38
CA PRO A 108 8.74 -12.26 -2.30
C PRO A 108 8.68 -13.23 -3.49
N SER A 109 7.82 -14.26 -3.44
CA SER A 109 7.55 -15.20 -4.54
C SER A 109 6.44 -14.74 -5.50
N THR A 110 5.64 -13.73 -5.11
CA THR A 110 4.75 -13.02 -6.02
C THR A 110 5.61 -12.10 -6.88
N PRO A 111 5.73 -12.37 -8.18
CA PRO A 111 6.69 -11.67 -8.96
C PRO A 111 6.17 -10.23 -9.12
N PRO A 112 7.06 -9.21 -9.02
CA PRO A 112 6.66 -7.81 -9.05
C PRO A 112 5.73 -7.46 -10.21
N TRP A 113 4.99 -6.34 -10.16
CA TRP A 113 3.99 -5.96 -11.16
C TRP A 113 4.47 -6.03 -12.64
N TRP A 114 5.78 -5.99 -12.91
CA TRP A 114 6.39 -6.25 -14.22
C TRP A 114 6.37 -7.72 -14.71
N HIS A 115 5.81 -8.63 -13.91
CA HIS A 115 5.58 -10.06 -14.21
C HIS A 115 4.11 -10.44 -14.32
N ARG A 116 3.18 -9.48 -14.26
CA ARG A 116 1.77 -9.74 -14.55
C ARG A 116 1.63 -10.00 -16.06
N ASP A 117 0.99 -11.10 -16.46
CA ASP A 117 0.75 -11.42 -17.88
C ASP A 117 -0.26 -10.46 -18.55
N THR A 118 -0.98 -9.71 -17.71
CA THR A 118 -1.87 -8.63 -18.11
C THR A 118 -1.13 -7.29 -18.10
N PRO A 119 -1.24 -6.48 -19.17
CA PRO A 119 -0.67 -5.14 -19.17
C PRO A 119 -1.25 -4.32 -18.01
N PRO A 120 -0.52 -3.32 -17.48
CA PRO A 120 -1.11 -2.28 -16.65
C PRO A 120 -2.30 -1.73 -17.43
N THR A 121 -3.49 -1.81 -16.84
CA THR A 121 -4.71 -1.35 -17.51
C THR A 121 -4.52 0.13 -17.78
N ASP A 122 -4.59 0.51 -19.05
CA ASP A 122 -4.30 1.82 -19.66
C ASP A 122 -4.78 3.07 -18.91
N VAL A 123 -5.67 2.91 -17.94
CA VAL A 123 -6.28 3.95 -17.12
C VAL A 123 -5.27 4.61 -16.18
N GLU A 124 -4.38 3.87 -15.49
CA GLU A 124 -3.56 4.48 -14.42
C GLU A 124 -2.39 5.33 -14.95
N LEU A 125 -1.72 4.89 -16.00
CA LEU A 125 -0.54 5.57 -16.53
C LEU A 125 -0.91 6.77 -17.41
N GLU A 126 -1.93 6.61 -18.25
CA GLU A 126 -2.42 7.73 -19.07
C GLU A 126 -3.03 8.82 -18.19
N GLU A 127 -3.81 8.45 -17.18
CA GLU A 127 -4.39 9.39 -16.23
C GLU A 127 -3.30 10.06 -15.39
N PHE A 128 -2.26 9.34 -14.98
CA PHE A 128 -1.10 9.92 -14.31
C PHE A 128 -0.37 10.93 -15.21
N LEU A 129 -0.07 10.60 -16.46
CA LEU A 129 0.63 11.51 -17.39
C LEU A 129 -0.24 12.71 -17.79
N LYS A 130 -1.57 12.53 -17.88
CA LYS A 130 -2.54 13.60 -18.17
C LYS A 130 -2.72 14.53 -16.97
N THR A 131 -2.71 13.99 -15.75
CA THR A 131 -2.95 14.76 -14.51
C THR A 131 -1.67 15.37 -13.93
N ALA A 132 -0.53 14.69 -14.09
CA ALA A 132 0.74 15.17 -13.58
C ALA A 132 1.33 16.25 -14.49
N ASN A 133 1.71 17.39 -13.90
CA ASN A 133 2.37 18.48 -14.60
C ASN A 133 3.87 18.17 -14.76
N ILE A 134 4.18 17.15 -15.55
CA ILE A 134 5.54 16.66 -15.77
C ILE A 134 6.28 17.66 -16.65
N HIS A 135 7.42 18.13 -16.16
CA HIS A 135 8.32 18.98 -16.92
C HIS A 135 9.53 18.18 -17.40
N PHE A 136 9.95 18.41 -18.62
CA PHE A 136 11.20 17.92 -19.19
C PHE A 136 12.02 19.12 -19.66
N ASP A 137 13.29 19.18 -19.22
CA ASP A 137 14.17 20.34 -19.44
C ASP A 137 13.60 21.68 -18.95
N GLY A 138 12.72 21.64 -17.93
CA GLY A 138 12.06 22.83 -17.38
C GLY A 138 10.84 23.33 -18.16
N ALA A 139 10.48 22.68 -19.27
CA ALA A 139 9.25 22.93 -20.02
C ALA A 139 8.20 21.85 -19.71
N PRO A 140 6.89 22.18 -19.64
CA PRO A 140 5.85 21.17 -19.49
C PRO A 140 5.80 20.27 -20.74
N LEU A 141 5.59 18.98 -20.53
CA LEU A 141 5.41 18.03 -21.62
C LEU A 141 4.15 18.35 -22.43
N THR A 142 4.27 18.29 -23.76
CA THR A 142 3.11 18.41 -24.65
C THR A 142 2.27 17.13 -24.59
N ASP A 143 1.02 17.21 -25.03
CA ASP A 143 0.15 16.03 -25.07
C ASP A 143 0.65 15.00 -26.10
N GLU A 144 1.26 15.45 -27.21
CA GLU A 144 1.93 14.60 -28.18
C GLU A 144 3.11 13.83 -27.54
N ASP A 145 3.95 14.51 -26.76
CA ASP A 145 5.08 13.86 -26.06
C ASP A 145 4.61 12.78 -25.06
N LYS A 146 3.49 13.03 -24.38
CA LYS A 146 2.91 12.06 -23.44
C LYS A 146 2.41 10.82 -24.16
N GLU A 147 1.76 10.99 -25.32
CA GLU A 147 1.30 9.89 -26.16
C GLU A 147 2.48 9.05 -26.66
N ASP A 148 3.56 9.69 -27.09
CA ASP A 148 4.78 8.99 -27.53
C ASP A 148 5.43 8.18 -26.41
N ILE A 149 5.49 8.73 -25.19
CA ILE A 149 6.00 8.02 -24.02
C ILE A 149 5.15 6.78 -23.72
N VAL A 150 3.81 6.93 -23.75
CA VAL A 150 2.90 5.81 -23.54
C VAL A 150 3.09 4.74 -24.61
N ALA A 151 3.14 5.13 -25.89
CA ALA A 151 3.35 4.23 -27.00
C ALA A 151 4.67 3.47 -26.88
N TYR A 152 5.76 4.15 -26.50
CA TYR A 152 7.05 3.54 -26.26
C TYR A 152 7.02 2.51 -25.13
N LEU A 153 6.39 2.84 -23.99
CA LEU A 153 6.29 1.95 -22.85
C LEU A 153 5.47 0.69 -23.18
N ARG A 154 4.35 0.83 -23.91
CA ARG A 154 3.53 -0.29 -24.41
C ARG A 154 4.35 -1.20 -25.34
N PHE A 155 5.06 -0.60 -26.31
CA PHE A 155 5.91 -1.35 -27.22
C PHE A 155 7.01 -2.14 -26.49
N ARG A 156 7.68 -1.51 -25.52
CA ARG A 156 8.71 -2.17 -24.70
C ARG A 156 8.14 -3.35 -23.92
N TRP A 157 6.94 -3.20 -23.35
CA TRP A 157 6.25 -4.25 -22.63
C TRP A 157 5.96 -5.49 -23.50
N GLU A 158 5.44 -5.29 -24.71
CA GLU A 158 5.17 -6.39 -25.65
C GLU A 158 6.42 -7.19 -26.02
N ARG A 159 7.57 -6.52 -26.15
CA ARG A 159 8.84 -7.17 -26.46
C ARG A 159 9.28 -8.10 -25.33
N GLU A 160 9.19 -7.64 -24.09
CA GLU A 160 9.50 -8.45 -22.92
C GLU A 160 8.56 -9.65 -22.80
N LYS A 161 7.25 -9.45 -23.06
CA LYS A 161 6.28 -10.56 -23.10
C LYS A 161 6.66 -11.62 -24.13
N LYS A 162 6.97 -11.22 -25.36
CA LYS A 162 7.41 -12.14 -26.43
C LYS A 162 8.72 -12.85 -26.09
N LYS A 163 9.63 -12.21 -25.37
CA LYS A 163 10.88 -12.81 -24.91
C LYS A 163 10.60 -13.90 -23.86
N ARG A 164 9.75 -13.61 -22.88
CA ARG A 164 9.30 -14.58 -21.86
C ARG A 164 8.60 -15.80 -22.46
N GLU A 165 7.72 -15.60 -23.44
CA GLU A 165 7.04 -16.70 -24.16
C GLU A 165 7.99 -17.60 -24.97
N LYS A 166 9.12 -17.05 -25.44
CA LYS A 166 10.17 -17.81 -26.15
C LYS A 166 11.04 -18.60 -25.18
N GLU A 167 11.33 -18.01 -24.01
CA GLU A 167 12.12 -18.66 -22.96
C GLU A 167 11.34 -19.79 -22.26
N SER A 168 10.01 -19.67 -22.10
CA SER A 168 9.19 -20.73 -21.50
C SER A 168 8.94 -21.94 -22.40
N LYS A 169 9.14 -21.80 -23.73
CA LYS A 169 8.98 -22.87 -24.73
C LYS A 169 10.28 -23.63 -25.03
N LYS A 170 11.38 -23.28 -24.38
CA LYS A 170 12.71 -23.87 -24.56
C LYS A 170 13.05 -24.79 -23.39
#